data_AF-A0A956FII0-F1
#
_entry.id   AF-A0A956FII0-F1
#
_cell.length_a   1.000
_cell.length_b   1.000
_cell.length_c   1.000
_cell.angle_alpha   90.00
_cell.angle_beta   90.00
_cell.angle_gamma   90.00
#
_symmetry.space_group_name_H-M   'P 1'
#
loop_
_entity.id
_entity.type
_entity.pdbx_description
1 polymer ?
#
loop_
_entity_poly.entity_id
_entity_poly.type
_entity_poly.pdbx_seq_one_letter_code
_entity_poly.pdbx_strand_id
1 'polypeptide(L)'
;MRTNPSPCNEPPHLLSSPLRPSGRLLTLTMLTALAAGCVVEEEDQPLETEIERDGEVFDLVGPVVEQEVEPGPDAVLMPRRAFTEEPGEVIPLDAWSREELADMLRPVIATGNDTLYVAREPAWEAADAVLSGSKESLSYDVLDREGEGRPSVEPDMVMRQVIGPDGRTRVFDTTVAPYNAIVKLQLYTGNTYRGWCSGSYIGPWTVITSAHCLVFSDTDRVNRIVFQPARNGGTLPYGSFDCRLDDASSTNDYLWSVPAGYYTGQQDSLDYAVMDTFPCHSAPNWFGGYQANAANSTFATYGYPSDTCPGAPGSGNYMCGMSGASEINDWRIESQNIDSVSGQSGSPWYRMYDINRPVGVLWGYREYFDLFKCGFDVCRRNFARRIDTAFSNFIVSVAWDY
;
A
#
# COMPACT_ATOMS: atom_id res chain seq x y z
N MET A 1 20.48 39.56 -45.60
CA MET A 1 20.71 40.50 -44.48
C MET A 1 19.62 40.25 -43.44
N ARG A 2 19.91 40.34 -42.14
CA ARG A 2 18.87 40.28 -41.09
C ARG A 2 18.21 41.65 -40.94
N THR A 3 16.93 41.66 -40.63
CA THR A 3 16.16 42.86 -40.23
C THR A 3 15.40 42.51 -38.96
N ASN A 4 15.82 43.07 -37.82
CA ASN A 4 15.16 42.83 -36.54
C ASN A 4 13.84 43.64 -36.47
N PRO A 5 12.77 43.12 -35.86
CA PRO A 5 11.67 43.95 -35.38
C PRO A 5 12.09 44.77 -34.15
N SER A 6 11.40 45.88 -33.91
CA SER A 6 11.62 46.81 -32.79
C SER A 6 11.06 46.27 -31.46
N PRO A 7 11.60 46.69 -30.30
CA PRO A 7 11.08 46.29 -28.99
C PRO A 7 9.78 47.00 -28.60
N CYS A 8 9.00 46.37 -27.71
CA CYS A 8 7.89 47.01 -26.99
C CYS A 8 8.42 47.77 -25.75
N ASN A 9 7.71 48.82 -25.33
CA ASN A 9 8.12 49.68 -24.22
C ASN A 9 7.63 49.19 -22.85
N GLU A 10 8.43 49.47 -21.82
CA GLU A 10 8.04 49.36 -20.40
C GLU A 10 7.10 50.50 -19.96
N PRO A 11 6.21 50.27 -18.98
CA PRO A 11 5.61 51.31 -18.14
C PRO A 11 6.40 51.52 -16.83
N PRO A 12 6.43 52.73 -16.24
CA PRO A 12 7.37 53.08 -15.17
C PRO A 12 6.88 52.77 -13.73
N HIS A 13 7.84 52.57 -12.82
CA HIS A 13 7.63 52.57 -11.36
C HIS A 13 7.25 53.96 -10.81
N LEU A 14 6.40 54.00 -9.77
CA LEU A 14 6.37 55.06 -8.76
C LEU A 14 5.89 54.52 -7.39
N LEU A 15 6.01 55.33 -6.34
CA LEU A 15 6.25 54.87 -4.95
C LEU A 15 5.09 55.05 -3.95
N SER A 16 5.09 54.14 -2.95
CA SER A 16 4.70 54.32 -1.53
C SER A 16 3.23 54.51 -1.10
N SER A 17 2.90 53.73 -0.06
CA SER A 17 1.68 53.65 0.78
C SER A 17 1.59 54.82 1.82
N PRO A 18 0.70 54.83 2.86
CA PRO A 18 -0.38 53.89 3.23
C PRO A 18 -1.73 54.49 3.71
N LEU A 19 -2.79 53.66 3.80
CA LEU A 19 -3.66 53.42 5.01
C LEU A 19 -5.00 52.73 4.67
N ARG A 20 -5.65 52.16 5.69
CA ARG A 20 -6.92 51.40 5.71
C ARG A 20 -7.95 52.11 6.64
N PRO A 21 -9.22 51.66 6.79
CA PRO A 21 -10.17 51.06 5.83
C PRO A 21 -11.61 51.65 5.95
N SER A 22 -12.55 51.31 5.05
CA SER A 22 -13.98 51.07 5.38
C SER A 22 -14.87 50.77 4.16
N GLY A 23 -16.02 50.11 4.38
CA GLY A 23 -17.28 50.53 3.73
C GLY A 23 -17.77 49.87 2.43
N ARG A 24 -18.30 48.64 2.52
CA ARG A 24 -19.52 48.11 1.85
C ARG A 24 -19.89 48.50 0.39
N LEU A 25 -20.24 47.45 -0.37
CA LEU A 25 -21.29 47.38 -1.42
C LEU A 25 -21.03 48.06 -2.79
N LEU A 26 -20.97 47.24 -3.85
CA LEU A 26 -21.81 47.26 -5.07
C LEU A 26 -21.42 46.00 -5.87
N THR A 27 -22.33 45.06 -6.17
CA THR A 27 -23.27 45.04 -7.30
C THR A 27 -22.66 44.54 -8.61
N LEU A 28 -23.23 43.44 -9.12
CA LEU A 28 -22.92 42.74 -10.36
C LEU A 28 -22.84 43.69 -11.57
N THR A 29 -21.81 43.55 -12.40
CA THR A 29 -21.81 44.05 -13.79
C THR A 29 -21.16 43.00 -14.68
N MET A 30 -21.95 42.33 -15.52
CA MET A 30 -21.41 41.49 -16.60
C MET A 30 -20.77 42.40 -17.65
N LEU A 31 -19.51 42.13 -18.01
CA LEU A 31 -18.89 42.70 -19.20
C LEU A 31 -18.63 41.58 -20.21
N THR A 32 -19.58 41.38 -21.12
CA THR A 32 -19.43 40.44 -22.24
C THR A 32 -18.48 41.03 -23.28
N ALA A 33 -17.19 40.76 -23.14
CA ALA A 33 -16.19 41.09 -24.14
C ALA A 33 -16.08 39.95 -25.16
N LEU A 34 -16.73 40.09 -26.32
CA LEU A 34 -16.34 39.29 -27.49
C LEU A 34 -14.98 39.80 -27.98
N ALA A 35 -13.95 38.96 -27.86
CA ALA A 35 -12.67 39.13 -28.53
C ALA A 35 -12.47 37.96 -29.52
N ALA A 36 -11.76 38.21 -30.62
CA ALA A 36 -11.56 37.21 -31.67
C ALA A 36 -10.71 36.03 -31.20
N GLY A 37 -10.96 34.85 -31.76
CA GLY A 37 -10.30 33.61 -31.34
C GLY A 37 -8.80 33.58 -31.67
N CYS A 38 -7.98 33.43 -30.63
CA CYS A 38 -6.80 32.60 -30.70
C CYS A 38 -7.12 31.32 -29.94
N VAL A 39 -7.39 30.22 -30.65
CA VAL A 39 -7.27 28.89 -30.03
C VAL A 39 -5.77 28.63 -29.94
N VAL A 40 -5.23 28.76 -28.74
CA VAL A 40 -4.01 28.04 -28.40
C VAL A 40 -4.47 26.61 -28.16
N GLU A 41 -3.92 25.67 -28.91
CA GLU A 41 -3.95 24.27 -28.50
C GLU A 41 -2.98 24.16 -27.33
N GLU A 42 -3.53 24.31 -26.12
CA GLU A 42 -2.84 24.05 -24.88
C GLU A 42 -2.72 22.52 -24.81
N GLU A 43 -1.54 21.99 -25.14
CA GLU A 43 -1.23 20.59 -24.83
C GLU A 43 -1.36 20.42 -23.32
N ASP A 44 -2.23 19.51 -22.88
CA ASP A 44 -2.27 19.00 -21.50
C ASP A 44 -0.99 18.21 -21.22
N GLN A 45 0.13 18.93 -21.11
CA GLN A 45 1.40 18.47 -20.58
C GLN A 45 1.12 18.01 -19.13
N PRO A 46 1.29 16.73 -18.79
CA PRO A 46 0.88 16.22 -17.49
C PRO A 46 1.68 16.92 -16.40
N LEU A 47 0.98 17.52 -15.43
CA LEU A 47 1.51 18.45 -14.44
C LEU A 47 2.75 17.91 -13.69
N GLU A 48 3.93 18.25 -14.20
CA GLU A 48 5.20 17.78 -13.65
C GLU A 48 5.33 18.24 -12.20
N THR A 49 5.52 17.27 -11.30
CA THR A 49 5.59 17.52 -9.86
C THR A 49 6.84 16.85 -9.30
N GLU A 50 7.87 17.65 -9.04
CA GLU A 50 9.02 17.23 -8.24
C GLU A 50 8.59 17.18 -6.77
N ILE A 51 8.62 16.00 -6.13
CA ILE A 51 8.55 15.89 -4.67
C ILE A 51 9.98 15.82 -4.14
N GLU A 52 10.53 16.98 -3.76
CA GLU A 52 11.78 17.06 -2.99
C GLU A 52 11.48 16.84 -1.50
N ARG A 53 12.14 15.85 -0.88
CA ARG A 53 12.04 15.59 0.56
C ARG A 53 13.38 15.05 1.06
N ASP A 54 13.96 15.74 2.05
CA ASP A 54 15.34 15.56 2.57
C ASP A 54 16.49 15.48 1.52
N GLY A 55 16.24 15.93 0.29
CA GLY A 55 17.25 16.15 -0.75
C GLY A 55 17.24 15.11 -1.88
N GLU A 56 16.36 14.10 -1.83
CA GLU A 56 16.01 13.30 -2.99
C GLU A 56 14.80 13.91 -3.70
N VAL A 57 14.80 13.85 -5.03
CA VAL A 57 13.74 14.38 -5.89
C VAL A 57 13.04 13.21 -6.57
N PHE A 58 11.81 12.94 -6.14
CA PHE A 58 10.93 12.03 -6.86
C PHE A 58 10.40 12.75 -8.10
N ASP A 59 10.90 12.32 -9.26
CA ASP A 59 10.49 12.83 -10.55
C ASP A 59 9.17 12.13 -10.94
N LEU A 60 8.04 12.83 -10.76
CA LEU A 60 6.71 12.26 -10.93
C LEU A 60 6.00 12.85 -12.15
N VAL A 61 5.22 12.00 -12.82
CA VAL A 61 4.22 12.44 -13.80
C VAL A 61 2.94 12.80 -13.06
N GLY A 62 2.27 13.86 -13.53
CA GLY A 62 1.07 14.44 -12.91
C GLY A 62 -0.11 13.47 -12.73
N PRO A 63 -1.20 13.95 -12.10
CA PRO A 63 -2.24 13.12 -11.51
C PRO A 63 -2.78 12.04 -12.46
N VAL A 64 -2.86 10.81 -11.97
CA VAL A 64 -3.52 9.69 -12.68
C VAL A 64 -4.95 10.10 -12.97
N VAL A 65 -5.26 10.37 -14.25
CA VAL A 65 -6.57 10.91 -14.66
C VAL A 65 -7.65 9.86 -14.42
N GLU A 66 -8.46 10.09 -13.39
CA GLU A 66 -9.65 9.29 -13.10
C GLU A 66 -10.61 9.40 -14.30
N GLN A 67 -10.94 8.27 -14.93
CA GLN A 67 -11.97 8.26 -15.97
C GLN A 67 -13.33 8.52 -15.34
N GLU A 68 -13.91 9.70 -15.57
CA GLU A 68 -15.30 10.02 -15.21
C GLU A 68 -16.27 9.07 -15.92
N VAL A 69 -16.67 8.00 -15.24
CA VAL A 69 -17.80 7.16 -15.64
C VAL A 69 -19.04 7.68 -14.91
N GLU A 70 -19.91 8.42 -15.61
CA GLU A 70 -21.12 8.97 -15.00
C GLU A 70 -21.96 7.87 -14.33
N PRO A 71 -22.31 8.00 -13.04
CA PRO A 71 -23.06 6.98 -12.33
C PRO A 71 -24.53 6.99 -12.76
N GLY A 72 -24.91 6.00 -13.58
CA GLY A 72 -26.31 5.75 -13.93
C GLY A 72 -27.17 5.53 -12.67
N PRO A 73 -28.42 6.03 -12.63
CA PRO A 73 -29.15 6.31 -11.39
C PRO A 73 -29.60 5.09 -10.54
N ASP A 74 -29.33 3.86 -10.98
CA ASP A 74 -29.59 2.61 -10.24
C ASP A 74 -28.31 1.75 -10.10
N ALA A 75 -27.11 2.34 -10.26
CA ALA A 75 -25.84 1.65 -10.13
C ALA A 75 -25.53 1.25 -8.68
N VAL A 76 -26.02 0.08 -8.26
CA VAL A 76 -25.43 -0.66 -7.13
C VAL A 76 -23.94 -0.85 -7.42
N LEU A 77 -23.08 -0.38 -6.50
CA LEU A 77 -21.62 -0.53 -6.58
C LEU A 77 -21.21 -2.00 -6.45
N MET A 78 -21.34 -2.73 -7.56
CA MET A 78 -20.68 -4.01 -7.75
C MET A 78 -19.18 -3.74 -7.95
N PRO A 79 -18.27 -4.31 -7.14
CA PRO A 79 -16.85 -4.25 -7.44
C PRO A 79 -16.57 -4.90 -8.81
N ARG A 80 -15.65 -4.34 -9.60
CA ARG A 80 -15.33 -4.82 -10.96
C ARG A 80 -14.82 -6.26 -11.03
N ARG A 81 -14.48 -6.86 -9.88
CA ARG A 81 -14.56 -8.31 -9.64
C ARG A 81 -15.34 -8.60 -8.37
N ALA A 82 -16.29 -9.53 -8.44
CA ALA A 82 -16.59 -10.36 -7.29
C ALA A 82 -15.45 -11.39 -7.12
N PHE A 83 -15.08 -11.73 -5.88
CA PHE A 83 -14.07 -12.76 -5.54
C PHE A 83 -14.48 -14.20 -5.91
N THR A 84 -15.40 -14.37 -6.86
CA THR A 84 -16.08 -15.63 -7.22
C THR A 84 -16.04 -15.95 -8.71
N GLU A 85 -15.55 -15.05 -9.56
CA GLU A 85 -15.18 -15.44 -10.94
C GLU A 85 -13.81 -16.12 -10.92
N GLU A 86 -13.60 -17.09 -11.81
CA GLU A 86 -12.35 -17.86 -11.81
C GLU A 86 -11.15 -16.92 -11.99
N PRO A 87 -10.10 -17.05 -11.16
CA PRO A 87 -8.97 -16.17 -11.24
C PRO A 87 -8.28 -16.33 -12.60
N GLY A 88 -8.09 -15.20 -13.28
CA GLY A 88 -7.37 -15.18 -14.56
C GLY A 88 -5.99 -15.84 -14.46
N GLU A 89 -5.50 -16.34 -15.59
CA GLU A 89 -4.19 -16.97 -15.69
C GLU A 89 -3.12 -16.01 -15.16
N VAL A 90 -2.52 -16.35 -14.00
CA VAL A 90 -1.52 -15.49 -13.36
C VAL A 90 -0.23 -15.62 -14.14
N ILE A 91 0.00 -14.66 -15.04
CA ILE A 91 1.20 -14.58 -15.88
C ILE A 91 2.43 -14.45 -14.96
N PRO A 92 3.35 -15.45 -14.93
CA PRO A 92 4.57 -15.36 -14.15
C PRO A 92 5.38 -14.12 -14.53
N LEU A 93 6.02 -13.44 -13.57
CA LEU A 93 6.69 -12.15 -13.83
C LEU A 93 7.83 -12.28 -14.86
N ASP A 94 8.44 -13.47 -15.00
CA ASP A 94 9.47 -13.78 -15.99
C ASP A 94 8.93 -14.12 -17.40
N ALA A 95 7.61 -14.12 -17.60
CA ALA A 95 6.97 -14.34 -18.91
C ALA A 95 6.55 -13.05 -19.64
N TRP A 96 6.71 -11.89 -19.00
CA TRP A 96 6.41 -10.56 -19.58
C TRP A 96 7.61 -10.06 -20.43
N SER A 97 7.39 -9.11 -21.35
CA SER A 97 8.53 -8.36 -21.90
C SER A 97 9.16 -7.45 -20.83
N ARG A 98 10.42 -7.06 -21.05
CA ARG A 98 11.15 -6.15 -20.16
C ARG A 98 10.44 -4.80 -20.00
N GLU A 99 9.85 -4.31 -21.10
CA GLU A 99 9.15 -3.06 -21.18
C GLU A 99 7.82 -3.12 -20.41
N GLU A 100 6.98 -4.13 -20.67
CA GLU A 100 5.72 -4.31 -19.93
C GLU A 100 5.97 -4.55 -18.43
N LEU A 101 6.98 -5.36 -18.08
CA LEU A 101 7.34 -5.62 -16.69
C LEU A 101 7.84 -4.37 -15.96
N ALA A 102 8.68 -3.56 -16.63
CA ALA A 102 9.17 -2.31 -16.08
C ALA A 102 8.03 -1.31 -15.84
N ASP A 103 7.02 -1.26 -16.70
CA ASP A 103 5.82 -0.45 -16.46
C ASP A 103 4.94 -1.00 -15.32
N MET A 104 4.67 -2.32 -15.29
CA MET A 104 3.85 -2.94 -14.24
C MET A 104 4.45 -2.81 -12.82
N LEU A 105 5.79 -2.76 -12.71
CA LEU A 105 6.52 -2.62 -11.45
C LEU A 105 6.68 -1.15 -10.98
N ARG A 106 6.20 -0.15 -11.74
CA ARG A 106 6.29 1.27 -11.34
C ARG A 106 5.54 1.53 -10.02
N PRO A 107 6.13 2.27 -9.07
CA PRO A 107 5.41 2.87 -7.95
C PRO A 107 4.26 3.77 -8.43
N VAL A 108 3.03 3.40 -8.05
CA VAL A 108 1.88 4.32 -7.98
C VAL A 108 1.79 4.78 -6.53
N ILE A 109 1.94 6.08 -6.32
CA ILE A 109 2.17 6.70 -5.01
C ILE A 109 0.99 7.62 -4.66
N ALA A 110 0.47 7.49 -3.43
CA ALA A 110 -0.52 8.40 -2.85
C ALA A 110 0.12 9.29 -1.77
N THR A 111 -0.21 10.58 -1.76
CA THR A 111 0.39 11.61 -0.89
C THR A 111 -0.66 12.51 -0.19
N GLY A 112 -0.23 13.37 0.75
CA GLY A 112 -0.98 14.32 1.61
C GLY A 112 -1.98 15.31 1.02
N ASN A 113 -2.48 15.05 -0.18
CA ASN A 113 -3.49 15.79 -0.93
C ASN A 113 -4.46 14.84 -1.68
N ASP A 114 -4.51 13.56 -1.28
CA ASP A 114 -5.22 12.44 -1.94
C ASP A 114 -4.98 12.35 -3.46
N THR A 115 -3.83 12.85 -3.92
CA THR A 115 -3.41 12.77 -5.33
C THR A 115 -2.61 11.50 -5.55
N LEU A 116 -2.87 10.85 -6.67
CA LEU A 116 -2.11 9.70 -7.15
C LEU A 116 -1.11 10.12 -8.22
N TYR A 117 0.15 9.79 -7.98
CA TYR A 117 1.26 9.99 -8.90
C TYR A 117 1.81 8.64 -9.38
N VAL A 118 2.53 8.66 -10.49
CA VAL A 118 3.33 7.51 -10.95
C VAL A 118 4.78 7.95 -11.12
N ALA A 119 5.73 7.13 -10.67
CA ALA A 119 7.14 7.33 -10.94
C ALA A 119 7.37 7.53 -12.45
N ARG A 120 8.08 8.61 -12.84
CA ARG A 120 8.23 9.02 -14.25
C ARG A 120 8.91 7.95 -15.11
N GLU A 121 10.04 7.43 -14.63
CA GLU A 121 10.74 6.34 -15.28
C GLU A 121 10.08 4.98 -14.98
N PRO A 122 9.98 4.07 -15.97
CA PRO A 122 9.69 2.66 -15.72
C PRO A 122 10.72 2.01 -14.79
N ALA A 123 10.31 0.97 -14.06
CA ALA A 123 11.13 0.27 -13.07
C ALA A 123 12.15 -0.70 -13.74
N TRP A 124 12.97 -0.15 -14.64
CA TRP A 124 13.92 -0.88 -15.49
C TRP A 124 14.83 -1.83 -14.72
N GLU A 125 15.44 -1.37 -13.62
CA GLU A 125 16.34 -2.18 -12.81
C GLU A 125 15.62 -3.33 -12.11
N ALA A 126 14.37 -3.13 -11.66
CA ALA A 126 13.55 -4.21 -11.10
C ALA A 126 13.17 -5.25 -12.16
N ALA A 127 12.81 -4.81 -13.37
CA ALA A 127 12.53 -5.71 -14.49
C ALA A 127 13.77 -6.52 -14.91
N ASP A 128 14.93 -5.87 -15.04
CA ASP A 128 16.20 -6.55 -15.35
C ASP A 128 16.63 -7.52 -14.23
N ALA A 129 16.41 -7.18 -12.95
CA ALA A 129 16.72 -8.05 -11.82
C ALA A 129 15.79 -9.29 -11.73
N VAL A 130 14.53 -9.16 -12.17
CA VAL A 130 13.61 -10.30 -12.33
C VAL A 130 13.99 -11.17 -13.52
N LEU A 131 14.17 -10.58 -14.71
CA LEU A 131 14.41 -11.32 -15.96
C LEU A 131 15.80 -11.97 -16.03
N SER A 132 16.79 -11.43 -15.32
CA SER A 132 18.08 -12.10 -15.10
C SER A 132 17.99 -13.30 -14.13
N GLY A 133 16.84 -13.50 -13.47
CA GLY A 133 16.61 -14.61 -12.56
C GLY A 133 17.38 -14.50 -11.24
N SER A 134 17.70 -13.28 -10.79
CA SER A 134 18.42 -13.04 -9.54
C SER A 134 17.62 -13.60 -8.36
N LYS A 135 18.17 -14.63 -7.71
CA LYS A 135 17.51 -15.42 -6.64
C LYS A 135 18.40 -15.55 -5.40
N GLU A 136 19.36 -14.63 -5.22
CA GLU A 136 20.18 -14.57 -4.00
C GLU A 136 19.35 -14.15 -2.78
N SER A 137 19.54 -14.86 -1.67
CA SER A 137 18.81 -14.65 -0.40
C SER A 137 19.42 -13.50 0.39
N LEU A 138 19.15 -12.27 -0.03
CA LEU A 138 19.60 -11.05 0.62
C LEU A 138 18.75 -10.73 1.86
N SER A 139 19.36 -10.15 2.90
CA SER A 139 18.64 -9.63 4.06
C SER A 139 19.08 -8.19 4.33
N TYR A 140 18.13 -7.28 4.27
CA TYR A 140 18.37 -5.84 4.39
C TYR A 140 18.20 -5.40 5.84
N ASP A 141 19.03 -4.47 6.31
CA ASP A 141 19.04 -3.94 7.69
C ASP A 141 18.42 -2.53 7.72
N VAL A 142 18.16 -2.01 8.92
CA VAL A 142 17.33 -0.80 9.17
C VAL A 142 18.13 0.31 9.87
N LEU A 143 17.72 1.56 9.66
CA LEU A 143 18.16 2.76 10.37
C LEU A 143 17.04 3.21 11.37
N ASP A 144 17.32 3.59 12.64
CA ASP A 144 16.33 3.55 13.77
C ASP A 144 15.58 4.87 14.18
N ARG A 145 14.29 4.80 14.67
CA ARG A 145 13.51 5.81 15.50
C ARG A 145 12.04 5.40 15.95
N GLU A 146 11.35 6.07 16.91
CA GLU A 146 10.26 5.48 17.80
C GLU A 146 8.88 6.24 18.06
N GLY A 147 7.71 5.55 18.35
CA GLY A 147 6.50 5.85 19.24
C GLY A 147 5.35 6.91 18.92
N GLU A 148 4.12 7.07 19.53
CA GLU A 148 2.99 6.29 20.19
C GLU A 148 1.56 7.05 20.27
N GLY A 149 0.34 6.40 20.36
CA GLY A 149 -0.96 6.97 20.96
C GLY A 149 -2.47 6.59 20.51
N ARG A 150 -3.43 6.03 21.33
CA ARG A 150 -4.77 5.40 20.92
C ARG A 150 -6.14 6.06 21.28
N PRO A 151 -7.35 5.80 20.64
CA PRO A 151 -8.14 4.52 20.34
C PRO A 151 -8.86 4.45 18.89
N SER A 152 -9.87 3.63 18.40
CA SER A 152 -10.68 2.37 18.68
C SER A 152 -11.52 1.86 17.41
N VAL A 153 -12.50 0.90 17.50
CA VAL A 153 -13.10 0.02 16.39
C VAL A 153 -14.63 -0.26 16.50
N GLU A 154 -15.34 -0.62 15.39
CA GLU A 154 -16.29 -1.79 15.25
C GLU A 154 -16.44 -2.29 13.76
N PRO A 155 -16.84 -3.57 13.48
CA PRO A 155 -16.62 -4.33 12.22
C PRO A 155 -17.86 -4.44 11.26
N ASP A 156 -18.00 -5.29 10.21
CA ASP A 156 -17.28 -6.50 9.72
C ASP A 156 -17.55 -6.86 8.22
N MET A 157 -16.69 -7.68 7.57
CA MET A 157 -16.99 -8.55 6.39
C MET A 157 -15.96 -9.72 6.31
N VAL A 158 -16.39 -10.90 5.81
CA VAL A 158 -15.64 -12.18 6.01
C VAL A 158 -15.44 -13.02 4.75
N MET A 159 -14.18 -13.26 4.39
CA MET A 159 -13.69 -14.46 3.71
C MET A 159 -12.89 -15.31 4.72
N ARG A 160 -13.12 -16.62 4.74
CA ARG A 160 -12.60 -17.55 5.75
C ARG A 160 -12.00 -18.77 5.05
N GLN A 161 -10.77 -19.18 5.37
CA GLN A 161 -10.42 -20.59 5.22
C GLN A 161 -9.37 -21.08 6.25
N VAL A 162 -9.90 -21.58 7.35
CA VAL A 162 -9.24 -22.60 8.19
C VAL A 162 -9.18 -23.91 7.40
N ILE A 163 -8.02 -24.56 7.35
CA ILE A 163 -7.74 -25.76 6.56
C ILE A 163 -7.78 -27.00 7.48
N GLY A 164 -8.99 -27.39 7.88
CA GLY A 164 -9.23 -28.52 8.78
C GLY A 164 -9.66 -28.05 10.18
N PRO A 165 -9.10 -28.60 11.27
CA PRO A 165 -9.27 -28.05 12.61
C PRO A 165 -8.49 -26.74 12.78
N ASP A 166 -9.10 -25.72 13.39
CA ASP A 166 -8.46 -24.42 13.66
C ASP A 166 -7.24 -24.58 14.58
N GLY A 167 -6.04 -24.47 13.99
CA GLY A 167 -4.76 -24.58 14.67
C GLY A 167 -4.18 -23.24 15.13
N ARG A 168 -4.91 -22.13 14.94
CA ARG A 168 -4.44 -20.79 15.30
C ARG A 168 -4.32 -20.62 16.81
N THR A 169 -3.30 -19.89 17.23
CA THR A 169 -3.07 -19.54 18.63
C THR A 169 -3.15 -18.03 18.81
N ARG A 170 -3.89 -17.59 19.84
CA ARG A 170 -3.88 -16.20 20.26
C ARG A 170 -2.54 -15.84 20.91
N VAL A 171 -2.01 -14.68 20.55
CA VAL A 171 -0.91 -14.04 21.24
C VAL A 171 -1.44 -13.41 22.55
N PHE A 172 -0.89 -13.83 23.68
CA PHE A 172 -1.29 -13.33 25.00
C PHE A 172 -0.55 -12.07 25.42
N ASP A 173 0.74 -11.99 25.11
CA ASP A 173 1.57 -10.79 25.25
C ASP A 173 2.06 -10.37 23.87
N THR A 174 1.60 -9.20 23.42
CA THR A 174 1.91 -8.64 22.11
C THR A 174 3.08 -7.65 22.16
N THR A 175 3.64 -7.34 23.34
CA THR A 175 4.76 -6.37 23.47
C THR A 175 6.14 -7.04 23.39
N VAL A 176 6.20 -8.37 23.29
CA VAL A 176 7.43 -9.12 23.01
C VAL A 176 7.66 -9.30 21.52
N ALA A 177 8.93 -9.33 21.11
CA ALA A 177 9.30 -9.61 19.72
C ALA A 177 8.94 -11.06 19.32
N PRO A 178 8.50 -11.29 18.07
CA PRO A 178 8.32 -10.32 16.98
C PRO A 178 6.94 -9.65 16.94
N TYR A 179 6.02 -9.99 17.86
CA TYR A 179 4.64 -9.50 17.85
C TYR A 179 4.55 -7.98 18.01
N ASN A 180 5.47 -7.37 18.74
CA ASN A 180 5.54 -5.92 18.94
C ASN A 180 5.62 -5.10 17.64
N ALA A 181 6.18 -5.67 16.56
CA ALA A 181 6.29 -5.05 15.25
C ALA A 181 5.05 -5.25 14.33
N ILE A 182 4.02 -5.99 14.79
CA ILE A 182 2.83 -6.33 13.99
C ILE A 182 1.68 -5.38 14.28
N VAL A 183 1.16 -4.74 13.23
CA VAL A 183 0.19 -3.64 13.31
C VAL A 183 -1.18 -4.04 12.76
N LYS A 184 -2.26 -3.65 13.44
CA LYS A 184 -3.61 -3.64 12.86
C LYS A 184 -3.80 -2.33 12.11
N LEU A 185 -4.20 -2.39 10.84
CA LEU A 185 -4.46 -1.23 10.00
C LEU A 185 -5.97 -1.05 9.92
N GLN A 186 -6.55 -0.04 10.57
CA GLN A 186 -7.94 0.34 10.31
C GLN A 186 -8.00 1.29 9.11
N LEU A 187 -8.84 0.97 8.14
CA LEU A 187 -8.80 1.54 6.80
C LEU A 187 -10.02 2.43 6.58
N TYR A 188 -9.82 3.62 6.03
CA TYR A 188 -10.87 4.62 5.81
C TYR A 188 -10.73 5.31 4.44
N THR A 189 -11.88 5.72 3.91
CA THR A 189 -11.98 6.69 2.81
C THR A 189 -12.71 7.92 3.35
N GLY A 190 -11.96 9.00 3.55
CA GLY A 190 -12.31 10.15 4.39
C GLY A 190 -12.62 9.70 5.82
N ASN A 191 -13.88 9.87 6.22
CA ASN A 191 -14.38 9.40 7.52
C ASN A 191 -15.20 8.10 7.44
N THR A 192 -15.32 7.49 6.25
CA THR A 192 -16.04 6.21 6.05
C THR A 192 -15.11 5.05 6.38
N TYR A 193 -15.50 4.20 7.33
CA TYR A 193 -14.74 2.99 7.66
C TYR A 193 -14.92 1.94 6.56
N ARG A 194 -13.81 1.39 6.06
CA ARG A 194 -13.76 0.38 4.99
C ARG A 194 -13.50 -1.04 5.51
N GLY A 195 -12.82 -1.16 6.65
CA GLY A 195 -12.48 -2.44 7.24
C GLY A 195 -11.10 -2.39 7.90
N TRP A 196 -10.43 -3.54 8.00
CA TRP A 196 -9.07 -3.58 8.50
C TRP A 196 -8.24 -4.67 7.84
N CYS A 197 -6.93 -4.44 7.86
CA CYS A 197 -5.89 -5.40 7.54
C CYS A 197 -4.90 -5.52 8.70
N SER A 198 -3.89 -6.35 8.47
CA SER A 198 -2.67 -6.42 9.25
C SER A 198 -1.50 -5.82 8.44
N GLY A 199 -0.39 -5.56 9.11
CA GLY A 199 0.86 -5.15 8.49
C GLY A 199 2.02 -5.41 9.43
N SER A 200 3.24 -5.12 8.97
CA SER A 200 4.44 -5.15 9.81
C SER A 200 5.33 -3.96 9.54
N TYR A 201 5.78 -3.31 10.61
CA TYR A 201 6.88 -2.36 10.53
C TYR A 201 8.16 -3.13 10.20
N ILE A 202 8.74 -2.85 9.03
CA ILE A 202 10.08 -3.31 8.66
C ILE A 202 11.12 -2.21 8.79
N GLY A 203 10.74 -1.01 9.20
CA GLY A 203 11.64 0.07 9.63
C GLY A 203 10.92 1.02 10.59
N PRO A 204 11.57 2.10 11.07
CA PRO A 204 10.93 3.11 11.90
C PRO A 204 9.84 3.90 11.15
N TRP A 205 9.88 4.01 9.83
CA TRP A 205 8.81 4.65 9.06
C TRP A 205 8.16 3.67 8.06
N THR A 206 8.84 2.58 7.74
CA THR A 206 8.37 1.62 6.72
C THR A 206 7.43 0.54 7.26
N VAL A 207 6.22 0.46 6.71
CA VAL A 207 5.29 -0.67 6.87
C VAL A 207 5.10 -1.39 5.54
N ILE A 208 5.07 -2.74 5.59
CA ILE A 208 4.57 -3.57 4.48
C ILE A 208 3.20 -4.18 4.80
N THR A 209 2.35 -4.28 3.78
CA THR A 209 1.02 -4.91 3.81
C THR A 209 0.64 -5.42 2.41
N SER A 210 -0.60 -5.86 2.19
CA SER A 210 -1.13 -6.23 0.86
C SER A 210 -1.72 -5.02 0.15
N ALA A 211 -1.64 -4.96 -1.18
CA ALA A 211 -2.16 -3.87 -1.98
C ALA A 211 -3.70 -3.78 -1.94
N HIS A 212 -4.40 -4.92 -1.85
CA HIS A 212 -5.87 -4.94 -1.67
C HIS A 212 -6.35 -4.32 -0.33
N CYS A 213 -5.44 -4.04 0.60
CA CYS A 213 -5.75 -3.30 1.82
C CYS A 213 -5.81 -1.79 1.60
N LEU A 214 -5.22 -1.27 0.51
CA LEU A 214 -5.12 0.17 0.23
C LEU A 214 -5.92 0.59 -1.00
N VAL A 215 -6.06 -0.31 -1.98
CA VAL A 215 -6.84 -0.11 -3.21
C VAL A 215 -7.97 -1.14 -3.25
N PHE A 216 -9.21 -0.68 -3.08
CA PHE A 216 -10.41 -1.53 -3.16
C PHE A 216 -10.95 -1.62 -4.59
N SER A 217 -10.83 -0.53 -5.35
CA SER A 217 -11.11 -0.44 -6.78
C SER A 217 -10.45 0.81 -7.37
N ASP A 218 -10.47 0.93 -8.70
CA ASP A 218 -9.96 2.04 -9.50
C ASP A 218 -10.37 3.43 -8.96
N THR A 219 -11.55 3.52 -8.32
CA THR A 219 -12.15 4.75 -7.78
C THR A 219 -12.42 4.71 -6.27
N ASP A 220 -11.91 3.70 -5.55
CA ASP A 220 -12.09 3.59 -4.09
C ASP A 220 -10.82 3.08 -3.43
N ARG A 221 -10.16 4.00 -2.71
CA ARG A 221 -8.84 3.82 -2.10
C ARG A 221 -8.85 4.28 -0.64
N VAL A 222 -7.81 3.90 0.07
CA VAL A 222 -7.53 4.37 1.43
C VAL A 222 -6.80 5.70 1.36
N ASN A 223 -7.42 6.74 1.90
CA ASN A 223 -6.76 8.02 2.12
C ASN A 223 -6.55 8.30 3.63
N ARG A 224 -6.96 7.38 4.52
CA ARG A 224 -6.74 7.50 5.95
C ARG A 224 -6.57 6.13 6.63
N ILE A 225 -5.56 6.01 7.49
CA ILE A 225 -5.28 4.78 8.26
C ILE A 225 -5.14 5.10 9.74
N VAL A 226 -5.85 4.36 10.58
CA VAL A 226 -5.56 4.29 12.02
C VAL A 226 -4.69 3.05 12.30
N PHE A 227 -3.38 3.26 12.35
CA PHE A 227 -2.36 2.24 12.63
C PHE A 227 -2.45 1.79 14.09
N GLN A 228 -2.37 0.50 14.41
CA GLN A 228 -2.54 -0.01 15.78
C GLN A 228 -1.52 -1.12 16.12
N PRO A 229 -0.27 -0.75 16.50
CA PRO A 229 0.82 -1.70 16.78
C PRO A 229 0.52 -2.58 18.01
N ALA A 230 0.81 -3.89 17.95
CA ALA A 230 0.69 -4.81 19.08
C ALA A 230 -0.69 -4.84 19.79
N ARG A 231 -1.81 -4.67 19.07
CA ARG A 231 -3.15 -4.65 19.69
C ARG A 231 -3.51 -5.98 20.37
N ASN A 232 -4.10 -5.89 21.57
CA ASN A 232 -4.51 -7.05 22.37
C ASN A 232 -5.94 -6.83 22.90
N GLY A 233 -6.91 -6.94 22.00
CA GLY A 233 -8.33 -6.74 22.28
C GLY A 233 -8.68 -5.27 22.49
N GLY A 234 -9.20 -4.97 23.68
CA GLY A 234 -9.38 -3.60 24.17
C GLY A 234 -8.10 -2.94 24.69
N THR A 235 -6.97 -3.66 24.75
CA THR A 235 -5.68 -3.13 25.23
C THR A 235 -4.79 -2.68 24.07
N LEU A 236 -4.06 -1.59 24.34
CA LEU A 236 -3.68 -0.59 23.34
C LEU A 236 -2.19 -0.20 23.45
N PRO A 237 -1.22 -1.15 23.47
CA PRO A 237 0.04 -0.99 24.21
C PRO A 237 0.89 0.21 23.80
N TYR A 238 1.20 0.32 22.50
CA TYR A 238 1.96 1.45 21.93
C TYR A 238 1.08 2.53 21.29
N GLY A 239 -0.22 2.53 21.61
CA GLY A 239 -1.19 3.42 21.00
C GLY A 239 -1.37 3.25 19.48
N SER A 240 -1.69 4.32 18.75
CA SER A 240 -2.07 4.34 17.33
C SER A 240 -1.63 5.64 16.69
N PHE A 241 -1.90 5.76 15.40
CA PHE A 241 -1.58 6.95 14.62
C PHE A 241 -2.70 7.12 13.60
N ASP A 242 -3.34 8.28 13.57
CA ASP A 242 -4.49 8.59 12.69
C ASP A 242 -3.98 9.38 11.47
N CYS A 243 -3.29 8.68 10.58
CA CYS A 243 -2.61 9.28 9.43
C CYS A 243 -3.60 9.52 8.28
N ARG A 244 -3.44 10.64 7.56
CA ARG A 244 -4.36 11.15 6.55
C ARG A 244 -3.64 11.68 5.33
N LEU A 245 -4.19 11.37 4.17
CA LEU A 245 -3.93 12.03 2.89
C LEU A 245 -4.97 13.11 2.58
N ASP A 246 -6.11 13.13 3.29
CA ASP A 246 -7.24 14.05 3.10
C ASP A 246 -7.17 15.34 3.94
N ASP A 247 -6.03 15.60 4.58
CA ASP A 247 -5.81 16.71 5.50
C ASP A 247 -4.49 17.43 5.19
N ALA A 248 -4.57 18.71 4.83
CA ALA A 248 -3.41 19.56 4.49
C ALA A 248 -2.49 19.86 5.70
N SER A 249 -2.69 19.20 6.84
CA SER A 249 -1.81 19.19 8.01
C SER A 249 -0.66 18.21 7.80
N SER A 250 0.49 18.74 7.39
CA SER A 250 1.70 17.95 7.10
C SER A 250 2.23 17.12 8.28
N THR A 251 1.73 17.30 9.52
CA THR A 251 2.13 16.53 10.70
C THR A 251 1.41 15.20 10.89
N ASN A 252 0.35 14.93 10.13
CA ASN A 252 -0.35 13.63 10.10
C ASN A 252 -0.42 13.03 8.70
N ASP A 253 0.38 13.57 7.79
CA ASP A 253 0.61 13.05 6.44
C ASP A 253 1.39 11.71 6.47
N TYR A 254 1.22 10.90 5.43
CA TYR A 254 1.95 9.66 5.20
C TYR A 254 1.98 9.38 3.70
N LEU A 255 2.71 8.36 3.29
CA LEU A 255 2.74 7.90 1.91
C LEU A 255 2.36 6.42 1.85
N TRP A 256 1.67 6.03 0.79
CA TRP A 256 1.60 4.62 0.41
C TRP A 256 1.83 4.42 -1.08
N SER A 257 2.34 3.24 -1.43
CA SER A 257 2.66 2.87 -2.80
C SER A 257 2.30 1.41 -3.10
N VAL A 258 1.80 1.19 -4.31
CA VAL A 258 1.51 -0.14 -4.89
C VAL A 258 2.09 -0.20 -6.32
N PRO A 259 2.41 -1.40 -6.86
CA PRO A 259 2.81 -1.52 -8.26
C PRO A 259 1.68 -1.09 -9.21
N ALA A 260 2.03 -0.44 -10.32
CA ALA A 260 1.07 0.00 -11.34
C ALA A 260 0.25 -1.15 -11.93
N GLY A 261 0.84 -2.35 -12.06
CA GLY A 261 0.12 -3.55 -12.49
C GLY A 261 -0.86 -4.11 -11.45
N TYR A 262 -0.68 -3.78 -10.16
CA TYR A 262 -1.73 -3.98 -9.17
C TYR A 262 -2.81 -2.90 -9.28
N TYR A 263 -2.42 -1.62 -9.32
CA TYR A 263 -3.37 -0.50 -9.38
C TYR A 263 -4.33 -0.58 -10.57
N THR A 264 -3.81 -0.93 -11.76
CA THR A 264 -4.57 -0.92 -13.03
C THR A 264 -5.22 -2.27 -13.39
N GLY A 265 -4.77 -3.38 -12.79
CA GLY A 265 -5.18 -4.73 -13.20
C GLY A 265 -5.43 -5.73 -12.08
N GLN A 266 -5.22 -5.34 -10.82
CA GLN A 266 -5.30 -6.22 -9.63
C GLN A 266 -4.55 -7.54 -9.82
N GLN A 267 -3.33 -7.47 -10.36
CA GLN A 267 -2.48 -8.64 -10.59
C GLN A 267 -2.02 -9.24 -9.25
N ASP A 268 -2.44 -10.48 -8.96
CA ASP A 268 -2.15 -11.16 -7.68
C ASP A 268 -0.64 -11.32 -7.38
N SER A 269 0.20 -11.43 -8.41
CA SER A 269 1.67 -11.43 -8.30
C SER A 269 2.25 -10.09 -7.83
N LEU A 270 1.43 -9.03 -7.83
CA LEU A 270 1.75 -7.68 -7.42
C LEU A 270 0.93 -7.20 -6.20
N ASP A 271 0.23 -8.11 -5.49
CA ASP A 271 -0.56 -7.75 -4.29
C ASP A 271 0.33 -7.54 -3.05
N TYR A 272 1.10 -6.47 -3.09
CA TYR A 272 1.95 -5.95 -2.01
C TYR A 272 1.96 -4.42 -2.02
N ALA A 273 2.02 -3.84 -0.82
CA ALA A 273 2.11 -2.40 -0.62
C ALA A 273 3.22 -2.06 0.36
N VAL A 274 3.80 -0.88 0.15
CA VAL A 274 4.77 -0.23 1.05
C VAL A 274 4.15 1.09 1.50
N MET A 275 4.30 1.42 2.78
CA MET A 275 3.87 2.70 3.34
C MET A 275 5.02 3.32 4.11
N ASP A 276 5.27 4.60 3.86
CA ASP A 276 6.12 5.46 4.68
C ASP A 276 5.20 6.24 5.63
N THR A 277 5.38 6.05 6.94
CA THR A 277 4.58 6.73 7.97
C THR A 277 5.16 8.08 8.40
N PHE A 278 6.21 8.58 7.76
CA PHE A 278 6.78 9.89 8.03
C PHE A 278 5.93 11.04 7.43
N PRO A 279 5.55 12.08 8.21
CA PRO A 279 5.95 12.34 9.59
C PRO A 279 4.84 12.02 10.59
N CYS A 280 3.70 11.44 10.16
CA CYS A 280 2.59 11.06 11.05
C CYS A 280 3.07 10.30 12.29
N HIS A 281 3.92 9.29 12.11
CA HIS A 281 4.49 8.56 13.25
C HIS A 281 5.70 7.68 12.93
N SER A 282 6.54 7.47 13.94
CA SER A 282 7.59 6.43 13.95
C SER A 282 7.10 5.14 14.61
N ALA A 283 7.55 3.99 14.12
CA ALA A 283 7.21 2.66 14.60
C ALA A 283 7.62 2.49 16.07
N PRO A 284 6.76 2.00 16.97
CA PRO A 284 7.17 1.74 18.34
C PRO A 284 8.20 0.61 18.47
N ASN A 285 8.12 -0.38 17.58
CA ASN A 285 9.06 -1.50 17.39
C ASN A 285 8.91 -1.97 15.92
N TRP A 286 9.98 -2.48 15.33
CA TRP A 286 10.00 -3.01 13.95
C TRP A 286 10.69 -4.37 13.89
N PHE A 287 10.42 -5.14 12.83
CA PHE A 287 11.31 -6.20 12.41
C PHE A 287 12.61 -5.53 11.95
N GLY A 288 13.75 -5.92 12.53
CA GLY A 288 15.06 -5.38 12.18
C GLY A 288 15.55 -5.89 10.84
N GLY A 289 14.85 -5.50 9.77
CA GLY A 289 15.07 -5.94 8.40
C GLY A 289 13.99 -6.89 7.86
N TYR A 290 14.06 -7.11 6.54
CA TYR A 290 13.37 -8.19 5.83
C TYR A 290 14.38 -9.15 5.16
N GLN A 291 13.90 -10.29 4.65
CA GLN A 291 14.70 -11.24 3.87
C GLN A 291 14.06 -11.48 2.50
N ALA A 292 14.73 -11.01 1.45
CA ALA A 292 14.37 -11.29 0.07
C ALA A 292 14.74 -12.72 -0.32
N ASN A 293 14.03 -13.28 -1.29
CA ASN A 293 14.31 -14.57 -1.92
C ASN A 293 14.45 -15.76 -0.95
N ALA A 294 13.79 -15.72 0.20
CA ALA A 294 13.79 -16.82 1.17
C ALA A 294 13.42 -18.18 0.54
N ALA A 295 14.03 -19.25 1.03
CA ALA A 295 13.75 -20.65 0.66
C ALA A 295 12.76 -21.33 1.64
N ASN A 296 12.17 -22.47 1.21
CA ASN A 296 11.20 -23.28 1.96
C ASN A 296 11.59 -23.47 3.43
N SER A 297 10.64 -23.31 4.34
CA SER A 297 10.87 -23.38 5.78
C SER A 297 9.58 -23.61 6.57
N THR A 298 9.70 -23.69 7.89
CA THR A 298 8.57 -23.47 8.80
C THR A 298 8.45 -21.97 9.04
N PHE A 299 7.48 -21.33 8.39
CA PHE A 299 7.14 -19.94 8.64
C PHE A 299 6.06 -19.84 9.72
N ALA A 300 6.03 -18.69 10.39
CA ALA A 300 4.95 -18.22 11.22
C ALA A 300 4.28 -17.04 10.53
N THR A 301 2.97 -16.90 10.67
CA THR A 301 2.26 -15.65 10.37
C THR A 301 1.27 -15.33 11.48
N TYR A 302 1.18 -14.06 11.84
CA TYR A 302 0.35 -13.54 12.92
C TYR A 302 -0.25 -12.18 12.53
N GLY A 303 -1.47 -11.91 12.94
CA GLY A 303 -2.19 -10.66 12.71
C GLY A 303 -3.58 -10.65 13.32
N TYR A 304 -4.52 -9.97 12.66
CA TYR A 304 -5.80 -9.57 13.25
C TYR A 304 -7.01 -10.14 12.50
N PRO A 305 -7.26 -11.47 12.59
CA PRO A 305 -8.37 -12.11 11.90
C PRO A 305 -9.72 -11.55 12.34
N SER A 306 -10.68 -11.52 11.43
CA SER A 306 -12.00 -10.94 11.67
C SER A 306 -12.91 -11.78 12.55
N ASP A 307 -12.64 -13.07 12.71
CA ASP A 307 -13.36 -13.95 13.62
C ASP A 307 -12.74 -14.02 15.03
N THR A 308 -13.40 -14.75 15.94
CA THR A 308 -12.88 -14.99 17.30
C THR A 308 -11.85 -16.10 17.26
N CYS A 309 -10.59 -15.75 17.45
CA CYS A 309 -9.51 -16.74 17.50
C CYS A 309 -9.57 -17.64 18.74
N PRO A 310 -9.01 -18.87 18.67
CA PRO A 310 -8.92 -19.77 19.82
C PRO A 310 -8.26 -19.10 21.05
N GLY A 311 -8.99 -19.07 22.17
CA GLY A 311 -8.53 -18.42 23.42
C GLY A 311 -8.72 -16.89 23.48
N ALA A 312 -9.34 -16.28 22.47
CA ALA A 312 -9.77 -14.88 22.52
C ALA A 312 -11.19 -14.74 23.13
N PRO A 313 -11.47 -13.72 23.96
CA PRO A 313 -12.81 -13.44 24.47
C PRO A 313 -13.68 -12.63 23.48
N GLY A 314 -13.20 -12.39 22.26
CA GLY A 314 -13.88 -11.62 21.21
C GLY A 314 -13.11 -11.67 19.88
N SER A 315 -13.72 -11.17 18.82
CA SER A 315 -13.18 -11.16 17.45
C SER A 315 -12.34 -9.92 17.11
N GLY A 316 -11.66 -9.95 15.97
CA GLY A 316 -11.16 -8.79 15.21
C GLY A 316 -10.02 -7.97 15.81
N ASN A 317 -9.80 -8.05 17.11
CA ASN A 317 -8.93 -7.14 17.86
C ASN A 317 -7.83 -7.85 18.64
N TYR A 318 -7.79 -9.19 18.65
CA TYR A 318 -6.73 -9.98 19.27
C TYR A 318 -5.76 -10.48 18.22
N MET A 319 -4.46 -10.23 18.45
CA MET A 319 -3.44 -10.81 17.58
C MET A 319 -3.44 -12.34 17.72
N CYS A 320 -3.38 -13.02 16.59
CA CYS A 320 -3.51 -14.46 16.48
C CYS A 320 -2.78 -14.96 15.23
N GLY A 321 -2.41 -16.23 15.20
CA GLY A 321 -1.67 -16.78 14.07
C GLY A 321 -1.25 -18.23 14.27
N MET A 322 -0.51 -18.75 13.30
CA MET A 322 -0.08 -20.15 13.24
C MET A 322 1.30 -20.25 12.61
N SER A 323 2.01 -21.34 12.87
CA SER A 323 3.24 -21.69 12.17
C SER A 323 3.17 -23.09 11.58
N GLY A 324 3.80 -23.27 10.42
CA GLY A 324 3.69 -24.50 9.65
C GLY A 324 4.70 -24.60 8.51
N ALA A 325 5.01 -25.84 8.13
CA ALA A 325 5.84 -26.12 6.97
C ALA A 325 5.20 -25.53 5.70
N SER A 326 6.00 -24.83 4.90
CA SER A 326 5.52 -23.97 3.82
C SER A 326 6.46 -24.02 2.61
N GLU A 327 5.88 -24.02 1.42
CA GLU A 327 6.60 -24.12 0.15
C GLU A 327 6.72 -22.74 -0.50
N ILE A 328 7.88 -22.46 -1.09
CA ILE A 328 8.08 -21.33 -1.99
C ILE A 328 7.76 -21.80 -3.41
N ASN A 329 6.95 -21.02 -4.11
CA ASN A 329 6.57 -21.27 -5.49
C ASN A 329 6.72 -19.96 -6.28
N ASP A 330 7.95 -19.69 -6.71
CA ASP A 330 8.36 -18.46 -7.37
C ASP A 330 7.99 -17.17 -6.58
N TRP A 331 7.02 -16.39 -7.04
CA TRP A 331 6.56 -15.13 -6.41
C TRP A 331 5.73 -15.31 -5.12
N ARG A 332 5.31 -16.53 -4.78
CA ARG A 332 4.43 -16.80 -3.60
C ARG A 332 5.01 -17.80 -2.62
N ILE A 333 4.55 -17.69 -1.37
CA ILE A 333 4.65 -18.74 -0.35
C ILE A 333 3.27 -19.41 -0.27
N GLU A 334 3.22 -20.74 -0.17
CA GLU A 334 1.97 -21.49 -0.03
C GLU A 334 2.07 -22.54 1.11
N SER A 335 1.01 -22.67 1.90
CA SER A 335 0.94 -23.63 3.00
C SER A 335 -0.46 -24.25 3.15
N GLN A 336 -0.48 -25.50 3.59
CA GLN A 336 -1.68 -26.20 4.08
C GLN A 336 -1.68 -26.35 5.61
N ASN A 337 -0.64 -25.83 6.27
CA ASN A 337 -0.36 -26.01 7.70
C ASN A 337 -0.50 -24.68 8.47
N ILE A 338 -1.11 -23.67 7.86
CA ILE A 338 -1.29 -22.31 8.37
C ILE A 338 -2.71 -21.88 8.00
N ASP A 339 -3.50 -21.53 9.01
CA ASP A 339 -4.89 -21.11 8.89
C ASP A 339 -5.03 -19.59 8.72
N SER A 340 -5.93 -19.14 7.83
CA SER A 340 -6.14 -17.71 7.57
C SER A 340 -7.60 -17.30 7.38
N VAL A 341 -7.87 -16.02 7.61
CA VAL A 341 -9.18 -15.36 7.64
C VAL A 341 -8.95 -13.87 7.32
N SER A 342 -9.93 -13.21 6.70
CA SER A 342 -9.96 -11.75 6.49
C SER A 342 -9.47 -10.94 7.70
N GLY A 343 -8.85 -9.79 7.45
CA GLY A 343 -8.21 -8.97 8.49
C GLY A 343 -6.76 -9.38 8.81
N GLN A 344 -6.36 -10.62 8.50
CA GLN A 344 -4.94 -11.01 8.50
C GLN A 344 -4.21 -10.65 7.20
N SER A 345 -4.90 -10.19 6.15
CA SER A 345 -4.27 -9.66 4.94
C SER A 345 -3.16 -8.66 5.29
N GLY A 346 -2.00 -8.77 4.65
CA GLY A 346 -0.79 -7.99 4.99
C GLY A 346 0.02 -8.48 6.20
N SER A 347 -0.42 -9.51 6.93
CA SER A 347 0.36 -10.09 8.04
C SER A 347 1.74 -10.57 7.60
N PRO A 348 2.82 -10.31 8.35
CA PRO A 348 4.13 -10.82 7.99
C PRO A 348 4.15 -12.35 8.03
N TRP A 349 4.83 -12.96 7.06
CA TRP A 349 5.32 -14.34 7.14
C TRP A 349 6.81 -14.27 7.48
N TYR A 350 7.24 -14.93 8.54
CA TYR A 350 8.63 -14.87 9.03
C TYR A 350 9.09 -16.22 9.57
N ARG A 351 10.41 -16.44 9.70
CA ARG A 351 10.95 -17.67 10.27
C ARG A 351 10.95 -17.62 11.80
N MET A 352 10.19 -18.53 12.41
CA MET A 352 9.95 -18.58 13.86
C MET A 352 11.20 -18.91 14.74
N TYR A 353 12.30 -19.36 14.12
CA TYR A 353 13.51 -19.86 14.80
C TYR A 353 14.81 -19.28 14.22
N ASP A 354 14.72 -18.19 13.46
CA ASP A 354 15.84 -17.51 12.79
C ASP A 354 15.93 -16.07 13.33
N ILE A 355 16.70 -15.20 12.67
CA ILE A 355 16.39 -13.76 12.73
C ILE A 355 14.94 -13.56 12.26
N ASN A 356 14.06 -13.12 13.16
CA ASN A 356 12.67 -12.82 12.80
C ASN A 356 12.69 -11.65 11.81
N ARG A 357 12.57 -11.96 10.52
CA ARG A 357 12.45 -11.02 9.40
C ARG A 357 11.31 -11.47 8.49
N PRO A 358 10.47 -10.56 7.97
CA PRO A 358 9.47 -10.93 6.99
C PRO A 358 10.13 -11.46 5.71
N VAL A 359 9.53 -12.49 5.16
CA VAL A 359 9.85 -13.12 3.87
C VAL A 359 8.68 -13.02 2.88
N GLY A 360 7.59 -12.39 3.30
CA GLY A 360 6.34 -12.22 2.56
C GLY A 360 5.25 -11.59 3.42
N VAL A 361 4.16 -11.15 2.78
CA VAL A 361 2.93 -10.65 3.40
C VAL A 361 1.77 -11.59 3.09
N LEU A 362 0.95 -11.95 4.08
CA LEU A 362 -0.20 -12.83 3.89
C LEU A 362 -1.14 -12.19 2.87
N TRP A 363 -1.36 -12.89 1.77
CA TRP A 363 -2.24 -12.44 0.71
C TRP A 363 -3.67 -12.94 0.93
N GLY A 364 -3.84 -14.27 1.08
CA GLY A 364 -5.16 -14.85 1.20
C GLY A 364 -5.18 -16.36 0.96
N TYR A 365 -6.23 -16.83 0.28
CA TYR A 365 -6.54 -18.24 0.12
C TYR A 365 -6.90 -18.57 -1.33
N ARG A 366 -6.54 -19.78 -1.81
CA ARG A 366 -7.10 -20.37 -3.03
C ARG A 366 -7.33 -21.88 -2.89
N GLU A 367 -8.26 -22.35 -3.73
CA GLU A 367 -8.37 -23.73 -4.16
C GLU A 367 -7.80 -23.89 -5.57
N TYR A 368 -7.07 -24.98 -5.83
CA TYR A 368 -6.62 -25.37 -7.17
C TYR A 368 -6.54 -26.89 -7.31
N PHE A 369 -6.33 -27.42 -8.51
CA PHE A 369 -6.12 -28.85 -8.74
C PHE A 369 -4.69 -29.13 -9.22
N ASP A 370 -3.98 -30.03 -8.54
CA ASP A 370 -2.62 -30.46 -8.89
C ASP A 370 -2.42 -31.93 -8.49
N LEU A 371 -2.33 -32.79 -9.51
CA LEU A 371 -2.21 -34.23 -9.35
C LEU A 371 -0.92 -34.68 -8.61
N PHE A 372 0.10 -33.82 -8.55
CA PHE A 372 1.37 -34.09 -7.88
C PHE A 372 1.43 -33.50 -6.46
N LYS A 373 0.69 -32.41 -6.16
CA LYS A 373 0.63 -31.78 -4.82
C LYS A 373 -0.54 -32.21 -3.93
N CYS A 374 -1.70 -32.52 -4.51
CA CYS A 374 -2.92 -32.94 -3.80
C CYS A 374 -3.56 -34.22 -4.36
N GLY A 375 -3.05 -34.78 -5.45
CA GLY A 375 -3.56 -36.02 -6.01
C GLY A 375 -4.92 -35.81 -6.69
N PHE A 376 -5.95 -36.53 -6.23
CA PHE A 376 -7.32 -36.36 -6.74
C PHE A 376 -8.16 -35.38 -5.91
N ASP A 377 -7.64 -34.88 -4.80
CA ASP A 377 -8.28 -33.87 -3.96
C ASP A 377 -7.94 -32.44 -4.42
N VAL A 378 -8.73 -31.47 -3.99
CA VAL A 378 -8.49 -30.04 -4.25
C VAL A 378 -7.39 -29.52 -3.32
N CYS A 379 -6.36 -28.90 -3.88
CA CYS A 379 -5.29 -28.23 -3.15
C CYS A 379 -5.84 -26.98 -2.45
N ARG A 380 -6.17 -27.12 -1.17
CA ARG A 380 -6.47 -26.01 -0.26
C ARG A 380 -5.15 -25.42 0.26
N ARG A 381 -4.91 -24.12 0.03
CA ARG A 381 -3.69 -23.44 0.49
C ARG A 381 -3.98 -22.00 0.94
N ASN A 382 -3.38 -21.59 2.04
CA ASN A 382 -3.21 -20.17 2.38
C ASN A 382 -1.86 -19.69 1.80
N PHE A 383 -1.82 -18.43 1.37
CA PHE A 383 -0.74 -17.86 0.56
C PHE A 383 -0.21 -16.56 1.14
N ALA A 384 1.09 -16.32 0.94
CA ALA A 384 1.71 -15.02 1.06
C ALA A 384 2.32 -14.59 -0.28
N ARG A 385 2.24 -13.29 -0.58
CA ARG A 385 3.13 -12.67 -1.58
C ARG A 385 4.53 -12.66 -0.98
N ARG A 386 5.46 -13.40 -1.58
CA ARG A 386 6.86 -13.50 -1.12
C ARG A 386 7.56 -12.16 -1.33
N ILE A 387 8.51 -11.82 -0.46
CA ILE A 387 9.51 -10.80 -0.79
C ILE A 387 10.55 -11.48 -1.67
N ASP A 388 10.41 -11.32 -2.98
CA ASP A 388 11.43 -11.64 -3.98
C ASP A 388 12.13 -10.36 -4.44
N THR A 389 13.01 -10.47 -5.43
CA THR A 389 13.76 -9.34 -6.00
C THR A 389 12.88 -8.19 -6.48
N ALA A 390 11.67 -8.46 -7.02
CA ALA A 390 10.76 -7.40 -7.47
C ALA A 390 10.20 -6.59 -6.29
N PHE A 391 9.70 -7.28 -5.25
CA PHE A 391 9.19 -6.61 -4.05
C PHE A 391 10.33 -5.98 -3.23
N SER A 392 11.52 -6.60 -3.19
CA SER A 392 12.72 -6.04 -2.55
C SER A 392 13.12 -4.70 -3.17
N ASN A 393 13.25 -4.62 -4.50
CA ASN A 393 13.57 -3.38 -5.18
C ASN A 393 12.45 -2.34 -5.03
N PHE A 394 11.18 -2.77 -5.00
CA PHE A 394 10.04 -1.87 -4.76
C PHE A 394 10.02 -1.30 -3.33
N ILE A 395 10.47 -2.06 -2.31
CA ILE A 395 10.66 -1.51 -0.96
C ILE A 395 11.71 -0.41 -1.01
N VAL A 396 12.90 -0.67 -1.56
CA VAL A 396 13.99 0.32 -1.64
C VAL A 396 13.60 1.56 -2.46
N SER A 397 12.78 1.42 -3.51
CA SER A 397 12.33 2.57 -4.32
C SER A 397 11.23 3.44 -3.70
N VAL A 398 10.75 3.11 -2.50
CA VAL A 398 9.64 3.80 -1.81
C VAL A 398 9.99 4.14 -0.35
N ALA A 399 10.75 3.28 0.32
CA ALA A 399 10.98 3.32 1.75
C ALA A 399 12.38 3.83 2.09
N TRP A 400 12.47 5.04 2.65
CA TRP A 400 13.75 5.71 2.97
C TRP A 400 14.54 5.10 4.14
N ASP A 401 14.05 4.02 4.75
CA ASP A 401 14.75 3.28 5.81
C ASP A 401 15.86 2.36 5.27
N TYR A 402 16.01 2.26 3.94
CA TYR A 402 16.73 1.22 3.19
C TYR A 402 17.60 1.74 2.04
#